data_AF-A0A2V6BBF2-F1
#
_entry.id   AF-A0A2V6BBF2-F1
#
_cell.length_a   1.000
_cell.length_b   1.000
_cell.length_c   1.000
_cell.angle_alpha   90.00
_cell.angle_beta   90.00
_cell.angle_gamma   90.00
#
_symmetry.space_group_name_H-M   'P 1'
#
loop_
_entity.id
_entity.type
_entity.pdbx_description
1 polymer ?
#
loop_
_entity_poly.entity_id
_entity_poly.type
_entity_poly.pdbx_seq_one_letter_code
_entity_poly.pdbx_strand_id
1 'polypeptide(L)'
;MVGLITAIILIPLLGAVAVCAWPQRNGRPVALLFNAISAACALALWRNFDATASGLQFVERHAWIPAIGAEYLVGVDGLSLLLVLLTSLIVPFALLAQPMDRGFYATMLVMQSALYGTFTAQNFVLWFLFYEMSLIPAFLLIKIWGGENRDRAATKFFLYTFLGSVAMLLSFLGIYFANGTFDFAALASVGKNGLLTGKMTWLAFAGIFVGLAVKVPLFPFHTWLPDAYQTAPTGVSMVLTGVLSKMGVYGFVRLLLPLFPNQIKF
;
A
#
# COMPACT_ATOMS: atom_id res chain seq x y z
N MET A 1 -15.83 -15.81 8.05
CA MET A 1 -14.49 -15.42 8.53
C MET A 1 -14.46 -13.91 8.76
N VAL A 2 -15.18 -13.43 9.78
CA VAL A 2 -15.19 -11.99 10.12
C VAL A 2 -13.87 -11.66 10.81
N GLY A 3 -13.23 -10.55 10.45
CA GLY A 3 -12.00 -10.09 11.09
C GLY A 3 -10.70 -10.62 10.47
N LEU A 4 -10.76 -11.43 9.41
CA LEU A 4 -9.56 -12.06 8.84
C LEU A 4 -8.67 -11.04 8.11
N ILE A 5 -9.26 -10.01 7.50
CA ILE A 5 -8.49 -8.93 6.87
C ILE A 5 -7.87 -8.04 7.95
N THR A 6 -8.64 -7.70 8.98
CA THR A 6 -8.06 -6.97 10.12
C THR A 6 -6.90 -7.76 10.74
N ALA A 7 -7.05 -9.09 10.89
CA ALA A 7 -5.99 -9.95 11.41
C ALA A 7 -4.73 -9.91 10.54
N ILE A 8 -4.84 -10.07 9.21
CA ILE A 8 -3.65 -10.07 8.34
C ILE A 8 -2.90 -8.73 8.37
N ILE A 9 -3.60 -7.62 8.58
CA ILE A 9 -2.99 -6.29 8.74
C ILE A 9 -2.28 -6.18 10.10
N LEU A 10 -2.89 -6.67 11.19
CA LEU A 10 -2.38 -6.49 12.55
C LEU A 10 -1.28 -7.49 12.94
N ILE A 11 -1.31 -8.72 12.41
CA ILE A 11 -0.33 -9.77 12.76
C ILE A 11 1.12 -9.30 12.55
N PRO A 12 1.51 -8.70 11.41
CA PRO A 12 2.87 -8.18 11.24
C PRO A 12 3.22 -7.07 12.24
N LEU A 13 2.27 -6.21 12.63
CA LEU A 13 2.52 -5.15 13.62
C LEU A 13 2.79 -5.74 15.00
N LEU A 14 2.03 -6.75 15.41
CA LEU A 14 2.29 -7.51 16.63
C LEU A 14 3.66 -8.19 16.56
N GLY A 15 4.02 -8.72 15.39
CA GLY A 15 5.35 -9.27 15.14
C GLY A 15 6.46 -8.24 15.27
N ALA A 16 6.26 -7.02 14.77
CA ALA A 16 7.23 -5.94 14.89
C ALA A 16 7.49 -5.58 16.37
N VAL A 17 6.43 -5.47 17.18
CA VAL A 17 6.53 -5.26 18.63
C VAL A 17 7.25 -6.44 19.30
N ALA A 18 6.88 -7.67 18.96
CA ALA A 18 7.51 -8.88 19.51
C ALA A 18 9.01 -8.96 19.20
N VAL A 19 9.42 -8.62 17.97
CA VAL A 19 10.83 -8.56 17.57
C VAL A 19 11.60 -7.53 18.39
N CYS A 20 11.02 -6.37 18.67
CA CYS A 20 11.65 -5.34 19.50
C CYS A 20 11.81 -5.77 20.97
N ALA A 21 10.83 -6.52 21.50
CA ALA A 21 10.83 -7.00 22.89
C ALA A 21 11.78 -8.17 23.15
N TRP A 22 12.18 -8.93 22.12
CA TRP A 22 13.01 -10.12 22.26
C TRP A 22 14.50 -9.86 22.03
N PRO A 23 15.41 -10.68 22.58
CA PRO A 23 16.83 -10.65 22.25
C PRO A 23 17.13 -10.72 20.74
N GLN A 24 18.15 -9.95 20.32
CA GLN A 24 18.61 -9.80 18.93
C GLN A 24 18.76 -11.12 18.17
N ARG A 25 19.26 -12.17 18.83
CA ARG A 25 19.45 -13.51 18.24
C ARG A 25 18.18 -14.12 17.65
N ASN A 26 17.01 -13.71 18.13
CA ASN A 26 15.72 -14.27 17.73
C ASN A 26 14.90 -13.34 16.83
N GLY A 27 15.43 -12.19 16.42
CA GLY A 27 14.68 -11.24 15.57
C GLY A 27 14.20 -11.88 14.27
N ARG A 28 15.07 -12.63 13.57
CA ARG A 28 14.70 -13.30 12.31
C ARG A 28 13.68 -14.43 12.49
N PRO A 29 13.88 -15.41 13.40
CA PRO A 29 12.88 -16.45 13.63
C PRO A 29 11.50 -15.91 14.03
N VAL A 30 11.46 -14.91 14.92
CA VAL A 30 10.20 -14.29 15.34
C VAL A 30 9.52 -13.60 14.15
N ALA A 31 10.26 -12.85 13.34
CA ALA A 31 9.69 -12.21 12.15
C ALA A 31 9.14 -13.22 11.14
N LEU A 32 9.86 -14.31 10.90
CA LEU A 32 9.41 -15.39 10.02
C LEU A 32 8.16 -16.11 10.57
N LEU A 33 8.05 -16.29 11.88
CA LEU A 33 6.85 -16.85 12.51
C LEU A 33 5.62 -15.98 12.24
N PHE A 34 5.69 -14.67 12.52
CA PHE A 34 4.56 -13.77 12.29
C PHE A 34 4.24 -13.60 10.80
N ASN A 35 5.26 -13.65 9.93
CA ASN A 35 5.05 -13.71 8.49
C ASN A 35 4.32 -15.00 8.07
N ALA A 36 4.71 -16.17 8.59
CA ALA A 36 4.07 -17.44 8.30
C ALA A 36 2.60 -17.48 8.76
N ILE A 37 2.29 -16.90 9.92
CA ILE A 37 0.90 -16.74 10.39
C ILE A 37 0.12 -15.85 9.41
N SER A 38 0.69 -14.73 8.98
CA SER A 38 0.06 -13.84 7.98
C SER A 38 -0.16 -14.55 6.64
N ALA A 39 0.81 -15.36 6.19
CA ALA A 39 0.71 -16.15 4.98
C ALA A 39 -0.37 -17.25 5.08
N ALA A 40 -0.53 -17.88 6.25
CA ALA A 40 -1.62 -18.81 6.50
C ALA A 40 -2.99 -18.12 6.41
N CYS A 41 -3.12 -16.90 6.94
CA CYS A 41 -4.32 -16.07 6.76
C CYS A 41 -4.57 -15.72 5.29
N ALA A 42 -3.54 -15.36 4.53
CA ALA A 42 -3.65 -15.09 3.09
C ALA A 42 -4.11 -16.33 2.30
N LEU A 43 -3.57 -17.51 2.62
CA LEU A 43 -3.98 -18.77 2.01
C LEU A 43 -5.42 -19.15 2.40
N ALA A 44 -5.84 -18.85 3.63
CA ALA A 44 -7.23 -19.03 4.05
C ALA A 44 -8.17 -18.11 3.28
N LEU A 45 -7.81 -16.84 3.05
CA LEU A 45 -8.56 -15.95 2.16
C LEU A 45 -8.68 -16.53 0.76
N TRP A 46 -7.56 -17.02 0.19
CA TRP A 46 -7.56 -17.60 -1.15
C TRP A 46 -8.41 -18.85 -1.28
N ARG A 47 -8.31 -19.79 -0.33
CA ARG A 47 -9.11 -21.04 -0.36
C ARG A 47 -10.61 -20.81 -0.25
N ASN A 48 -11.02 -19.75 0.44
CA ASN A 48 -12.43 -19.42 0.64
C ASN A 48 -12.95 -18.35 -0.34
N PHE A 49 -12.11 -17.89 -1.27
CA PHE A 49 -12.49 -16.89 -2.26
C PHE A 49 -13.33 -17.52 -3.37
N ASP A 50 -14.52 -16.98 -3.60
CA ASP A 50 -15.40 -17.43 -4.68
C ASP A 50 -15.07 -16.66 -5.97
N ALA A 51 -14.38 -17.31 -6.91
CA ALA A 51 -14.03 -16.68 -8.19
C ALA A 51 -15.23 -16.41 -9.12
N THR A 52 -16.39 -17.00 -8.84
CA THR A 52 -17.62 -16.82 -9.63
C THR A 52 -18.46 -15.65 -9.15
N ALA A 53 -18.32 -15.27 -7.88
CA ALA A 53 -18.99 -14.12 -7.30
C ALA A 53 -18.34 -12.81 -7.75
N SER A 54 -19.16 -11.89 -8.28
CA SER A 54 -18.71 -10.55 -8.64
C SER A 54 -18.69 -9.63 -7.43
N GLY A 55 -17.68 -8.74 -7.35
CA GLY A 55 -17.57 -7.72 -6.31
C GLY A 55 -16.61 -8.07 -5.17
N LEU A 56 -16.72 -7.29 -4.08
CA LEU A 56 -15.88 -7.39 -2.89
C LEU A 56 -16.33 -8.53 -1.97
N GLN A 57 -15.37 -9.31 -1.48
CA GLN A 57 -15.56 -10.39 -0.52
C GLN A 57 -14.83 -10.10 0.79
N PHE A 58 -15.19 -10.84 1.85
CA PHE A 58 -14.63 -10.69 3.19
C PHE A 58 -14.69 -9.24 3.71
N VAL A 59 -15.79 -8.55 3.43
CA VAL A 59 -15.95 -7.13 3.74
C VAL A 59 -16.11 -6.93 5.25
N GLU A 60 -15.30 -6.04 5.80
CA GLU A 60 -15.41 -5.55 7.17
C GLU A 60 -15.63 -4.04 7.09
N ARG A 61 -16.74 -3.56 7.64
CA ARG A 61 -17.17 -2.16 7.56
C ARG A 61 -17.55 -1.64 8.93
N HIS A 62 -16.83 -0.63 9.40
CA HIS A 62 -17.11 0.04 10.66
C HIS A 62 -16.99 1.55 10.50
N ALA A 63 -17.86 2.32 11.15
CA ALA A 63 -17.71 3.76 11.24
C ALA A 63 -16.43 4.09 12.02
N TRP A 64 -15.56 4.93 11.45
CA TRP A 64 -14.27 5.26 12.07
C TRP A 64 -14.17 6.73 12.48
N ILE A 65 -14.37 7.65 11.54
CA ILE A 65 -14.42 9.10 11.83
C ILE A 65 -15.73 9.66 11.26
N PRO A 66 -16.83 9.60 12.03
CA PRO A 66 -18.16 10.00 11.54
C PRO A 66 -18.23 11.46 11.07
N ALA A 67 -17.45 12.36 11.69
CA ALA A 67 -17.44 13.79 11.37
C ALA A 67 -17.07 14.10 9.90
N ILE A 68 -16.30 13.21 9.26
CA ILE A 68 -15.90 13.34 7.85
C ILE A 68 -16.41 12.18 6.99
N GLY A 69 -17.27 11.32 7.53
CA GLY A 69 -17.75 10.12 6.83
C GLY A 69 -16.66 9.10 6.50
N ALA A 70 -15.54 9.07 7.26
CA ALA A 70 -14.51 8.07 7.04
C ALA A 70 -14.86 6.77 7.75
N GLU A 71 -14.64 5.66 7.05
CA GLU A 71 -14.99 4.32 7.50
C GLU A 71 -13.74 3.43 7.50
N TYR A 72 -13.67 2.54 8.48
CA TYR A 72 -12.83 1.36 8.36
C TYR A 72 -13.54 0.37 7.43
N LEU A 73 -13.26 0.50 6.14
CA LEU A 73 -13.80 -0.36 5.10
C LEU A 73 -12.65 -1.13 4.44
N VAL A 74 -12.59 -2.43 4.73
CA VAL A 74 -11.65 -3.36 4.09
C VAL A 74 -12.41 -4.48 3.42
N GLY A 75 -11.83 -5.01 2.35
CA GLY A 75 -12.40 -6.09 1.54
C GLY A 75 -11.43 -6.50 0.45
N VAL A 76 -11.62 -7.70 -0.10
CA VAL A 76 -10.77 -8.22 -1.17
C VAL A 76 -11.59 -8.63 -2.38
N ASP A 77 -11.04 -8.36 -3.56
CA ASP A 77 -11.43 -8.96 -4.82
C ASP A 77 -10.24 -9.72 -5.43
N GLY A 78 -10.36 -10.23 -6.66
CA GLY A 78 -9.30 -11.00 -7.30
C GLY A 78 -7.96 -10.25 -7.43
N LEU A 79 -8.00 -8.94 -7.73
CA LEU A 79 -6.80 -8.10 -7.83
C LEU A 79 -6.13 -7.92 -6.46
N SER A 80 -6.94 -7.59 -5.45
CA SER A 80 -6.47 -7.37 -4.08
C SER A 80 -5.88 -8.65 -3.48
N LEU A 81 -6.56 -9.78 -3.67
CA LEU A 81 -6.13 -11.09 -3.19
C LEU A 81 -4.79 -11.52 -3.80
N LEU A 82 -4.59 -11.29 -5.10
CA LEU A 82 -3.32 -11.58 -5.77
C LEU A 82 -2.15 -10.83 -5.10
N LEU A 83 -2.35 -9.55 -4.77
CA LEU A 83 -1.31 -8.72 -4.16
C LEU A 83 -1.08 -9.06 -2.68
N VAL A 84 -2.14 -9.47 -1.96
CA VAL A 84 -2.02 -10.02 -0.60
C VAL A 84 -1.20 -11.32 -0.60
N LEU A 85 -1.48 -12.24 -1.53
CA LEU A 85 -0.69 -13.47 -1.68
C LEU A 85 0.76 -13.18 -2.06
N LEU A 86 0.98 -12.27 -3.01
CA LEU A 86 2.31 -11.86 -3.43
C LEU A 86 3.11 -11.24 -2.27
N THR A 87 2.49 -10.38 -1.46
CA THR A 87 3.10 -9.80 -0.26
C THR A 87 3.53 -10.90 0.71
N SER A 88 2.65 -11.87 0.95
CA SER A 88 2.91 -13.00 1.83
C SER A 88 4.04 -13.90 1.32
N LEU A 89 4.20 -14.00 0.00
CA LEU A 89 5.24 -14.80 -0.64
C LEU A 89 6.60 -14.11 -0.63
N ILE A 90 6.68 -12.81 -0.93
CA ILE A 90 7.96 -12.11 -1.11
C ILE A 90 8.65 -11.79 0.21
N VAL A 91 7.89 -11.39 1.24
CA VAL A 91 8.47 -10.96 2.52
C VAL A 91 9.31 -12.03 3.23
N PRO A 92 8.95 -13.34 3.29
CA PRO A 92 9.84 -14.33 3.92
C PRO A 92 11.18 -14.46 3.21
N PHE A 93 11.22 -14.38 1.87
CA PHE A 93 12.48 -14.37 1.12
C PHE A 93 13.30 -13.10 1.41
N ALA A 94 12.64 -11.94 1.54
CA ALA A 94 13.30 -10.70 1.92
C ALA A 94 13.92 -10.77 3.33
N LEU A 95 13.25 -11.42 4.29
CA LEU A 95 13.77 -11.63 5.65
C LEU A 95 14.94 -12.65 5.68
N LEU A 96 14.96 -13.59 4.74
CA LEU A 96 16.01 -14.62 4.62
C LEU A 96 17.21 -14.18 3.77
N ALA A 97 17.05 -13.18 2.91
CA ALA A 97 18.06 -12.75 1.94
C ALA A 97 19.41 -12.40 2.56
N GLN A 98 19.40 -11.74 3.74
CA GLN A 98 20.61 -11.43 4.47
C GLN A 98 20.34 -11.31 5.99
N PRO A 99 21.28 -11.76 6.86
CA PRO A 99 21.17 -11.52 8.31
C PRO A 99 21.18 -10.03 8.62
N MET A 100 20.28 -9.61 9.51
CA MET A 100 20.07 -8.21 9.86
C MET A 100 19.80 -8.04 11.35
N ASP A 101 19.79 -6.79 11.81
CA ASP A 101 19.43 -6.49 13.19
C ASP A 101 17.90 -6.59 13.45
N ARG A 102 17.48 -6.50 14.71
CA ARG A 102 16.06 -6.56 15.10
C ARG A 102 15.26 -5.38 14.56
N GLY A 103 15.87 -4.21 14.44
CA GLY A 103 15.22 -3.00 13.92
C GLY A 103 14.82 -3.18 12.46
N PHE A 104 15.67 -3.81 11.65
CA PHE A 104 15.38 -4.16 10.27
C PHE A 104 14.15 -5.07 10.17
N TYR A 105 14.15 -6.16 10.94
CA TYR A 105 13.06 -7.13 10.92
C TYR A 105 11.73 -6.52 11.38
N ALA A 106 11.75 -5.73 12.45
CA ALA A 106 10.56 -5.01 12.89
C ALA A 106 10.05 -4.03 11.82
N THR A 107 10.95 -3.25 11.21
CA THR A 107 10.60 -2.29 10.15
C THR A 107 10.03 -2.99 8.91
N MET A 108 10.58 -4.15 8.53
CA MET A 108 10.07 -4.97 7.42
C MET A 108 8.67 -5.55 7.70
N LEU A 109 8.36 -5.90 8.95
CA LEU A 109 7.01 -6.32 9.32
C LEU A 109 6.01 -5.16 9.33
N VAL A 110 6.42 -3.95 9.74
CA VAL A 110 5.60 -2.74 9.60
C VAL A 110 5.33 -2.45 8.12
N MET A 111 6.34 -2.59 7.26
CA MET A 111 6.17 -2.53 5.81
C MET A 111 5.13 -3.56 5.33
N GLN A 112 5.25 -4.82 5.75
CA GLN A 112 4.31 -5.89 5.38
C GLN A 112 2.86 -5.55 5.77
N SER A 113 2.64 -5.02 6.98
CA SER A 113 1.30 -4.57 7.42
C SER A 113 0.74 -3.46 6.53
N ALA A 114 1.56 -2.43 6.23
CA ALA A 114 1.15 -1.32 5.37
C ALA A 114 0.79 -1.77 3.95
N LEU A 115 1.52 -2.75 3.40
CA LEU A 115 1.22 -3.37 2.11
C LEU A 115 -0.13 -4.09 2.14
N TYR A 116 -0.40 -4.93 3.15
CA TYR A 116 -1.71 -5.58 3.28
C TYR A 116 -2.85 -4.56 3.39
N GLY A 117 -2.68 -3.53 4.23
CA GLY A 117 -3.69 -2.49 4.39
C GLY A 117 -3.97 -1.75 3.08
N THR A 118 -2.93 -1.43 2.30
CA THR A 118 -3.09 -0.74 1.01
C THR A 118 -3.89 -1.58 0.01
N PHE A 119 -3.63 -2.89 -0.07
CA PHE A 119 -4.32 -3.75 -1.03
C PHE A 119 -5.73 -4.15 -0.61
N THR A 120 -6.11 -3.94 0.65
CA THR A 120 -7.40 -4.37 1.19
C THR A 120 -8.33 -3.22 1.54
N ALA A 121 -7.82 -1.99 1.73
CA ALA A 121 -8.65 -0.82 2.01
C ALA A 121 -9.51 -0.41 0.80
N GLN A 122 -10.78 -0.12 1.05
CA GLN A 122 -11.77 0.30 0.04
C GLN A 122 -12.35 1.70 0.30
N ASN A 123 -11.80 2.40 1.30
CA ASN A 123 -12.07 3.80 1.59
C ASN A 123 -10.79 4.61 1.40
N PHE A 124 -10.86 5.77 0.74
CA PHE A 124 -9.69 6.56 0.39
C PHE A 124 -8.85 6.97 1.61
N VAL A 125 -9.47 7.43 2.70
CA VAL A 125 -8.70 7.89 3.87
C VAL A 125 -7.89 6.74 4.45
N LEU A 126 -8.53 5.58 4.62
CA LEU A 126 -7.86 4.38 5.11
C LEU A 126 -6.76 3.90 4.15
N TRP A 127 -7.07 3.89 2.85
CA TRP A 127 -6.11 3.49 1.82
C TRP A 127 -4.90 4.43 1.79
N PHE A 128 -5.11 5.74 1.82
CA PHE A 128 -4.06 6.75 1.84
C PHE A 128 -3.17 6.62 3.09
N LEU A 129 -3.77 6.32 4.24
CA LEU A 129 -3.00 6.08 5.47
C LEU A 129 -2.09 4.87 5.34
N PHE A 130 -2.56 3.74 4.81
CA PHE A 130 -1.68 2.58 4.58
C PHE A 130 -0.64 2.84 3.48
N TYR A 131 -1.04 3.58 2.45
CA TYR A 131 -0.17 3.99 1.36
C TYR A 131 1.01 4.84 1.86
N GLU A 132 0.75 5.84 2.71
CA GLU A 132 1.77 6.67 3.36
C GLU A 132 2.49 5.93 4.48
N MET A 133 1.81 5.06 5.22
CA MET A 133 2.43 4.21 6.23
C MET A 133 3.50 3.31 5.60
N SER A 134 3.36 2.88 4.34
CA SER A 134 4.40 2.11 3.65
C SER A 134 5.66 2.94 3.35
N LEU A 135 5.52 4.26 3.20
CA LEU A 135 6.61 5.15 2.80
C LEU A 135 7.66 5.25 3.92
N ILE A 136 7.22 5.32 5.17
CA ILE A 136 8.10 5.49 6.33
C ILE A 136 9.04 4.28 6.50
N PRO A 137 8.57 3.01 6.55
CA PRO A 137 9.44 1.84 6.56
C PRO A 137 10.35 1.75 5.34
N ALA A 138 9.88 2.04 4.12
CA ALA A 138 10.74 2.00 2.93
C ALA A 138 11.91 2.98 3.08
N PHE A 139 11.61 4.21 3.48
CA PHE A 139 12.60 5.24 3.72
C PHE A 139 13.63 4.81 4.78
N LEU A 140 13.17 4.31 5.93
CA LEU A 140 14.06 3.85 7.01
C LEU A 140 14.91 2.64 6.60
N LEU A 141 14.32 1.70 5.87
CA LEU A 141 15.00 0.50 5.37
C LEU A 141 16.18 0.86 4.44
N ILE A 142 16.00 1.86 3.57
CA ILE A 142 17.08 2.38 2.72
C ILE A 142 18.07 3.21 3.55
N LYS A 143 17.58 4.15 4.36
CA LYS A 143 18.44 5.12 5.06
C LYS A 143 19.36 4.48 6.10
N ILE A 144 18.85 3.53 6.89
CA ILE A 144 19.59 2.95 8.02
C ILE A 144 20.45 1.77 7.57
N TRP A 145 19.94 0.92 6.67
CA TRP A 145 20.61 -0.33 6.28
C TRP A 145 21.13 -0.34 4.84
N GLY A 146 20.86 0.68 4.04
CA GLY A 146 21.39 0.79 2.67
C GLY A 146 22.90 0.95 2.61
N GLY A 147 23.42 0.77 1.40
CA GLY A 147 24.84 0.88 1.07
C GLY A 147 25.33 2.32 0.86
N GLU A 148 26.27 2.50 -0.05
CA GLU A 148 26.84 3.81 -0.37
C GLU A 148 25.78 4.78 -0.90
N ASN A 149 25.86 6.06 -0.51
CA ASN A 149 24.91 7.13 -0.86
C ASN A 149 23.46 6.95 -0.37
N ARG A 150 23.23 6.08 0.64
CA ARG A 150 21.89 5.80 1.19
C ARG A 150 21.09 7.00 1.63
N ASP A 151 21.73 8.02 2.20
CA ASP A 151 21.03 9.22 2.67
C ASP A 151 20.44 10.00 1.50
N ARG A 152 21.20 10.18 0.42
CA ARG A 152 20.74 10.83 -0.80
C ARG A 152 19.64 10.01 -1.47
N ALA A 153 19.85 8.70 -1.62
CA ALA A 153 18.89 7.81 -2.26
C ALA A 153 17.55 7.76 -1.50
N ALA A 154 17.59 7.56 -0.18
CA ALA A 154 16.40 7.51 0.67
C ALA A 154 15.66 8.86 0.66
N THR A 155 16.38 9.98 0.78
CA THR A 155 15.76 11.32 0.77
C THR A 155 15.12 11.63 -0.57
N LYS A 156 15.79 11.30 -1.69
CA LYS A 156 15.22 11.47 -3.04
C LYS A 156 13.96 10.62 -3.23
N PHE A 157 14.01 9.33 -2.86
CA PHE A 157 12.84 8.45 -2.88
C PHE A 157 11.68 9.02 -2.06
N PHE A 158 11.94 9.44 -0.83
CA PHE A 158 10.94 10.02 0.06
C PHE A 158 10.32 11.28 -0.53
N LEU A 159 11.14 12.25 -0.96
CA LEU A 159 10.65 13.52 -1.49
C LEU A 159 9.81 13.34 -2.76
N TYR A 160 10.26 12.50 -3.70
CA TYR A 160 9.50 12.24 -4.92
C TYR A 160 8.12 11.67 -4.58
N THR A 161 8.10 10.58 -3.83
CA THR A 161 6.86 9.86 -3.54
C THR A 161 5.94 10.64 -2.61
N PHE A 162 6.47 11.36 -1.62
CA PHE A 162 5.69 12.20 -0.72
C PHE A 162 5.03 13.37 -1.45
N LEU A 163 5.77 14.09 -2.30
CA LEU A 163 5.21 15.22 -3.07
C LEU A 163 4.10 14.77 -4.02
N GLY A 164 4.29 13.62 -4.69
CA GLY A 164 3.23 13.01 -5.49
C GLY A 164 1.99 12.67 -4.66
N SER A 165 2.19 12.16 -3.45
CA SER A 165 1.10 11.77 -2.55
C SER A 165 0.34 12.97 -1.99
N VAL A 166 1.00 14.10 -1.76
CA VAL A 166 0.34 15.37 -1.42
C VAL A 166 -0.58 15.84 -2.55
N ALA A 167 -0.12 15.79 -3.81
CA ALA A 167 -0.95 16.16 -4.95
C ALA A 167 -2.20 15.25 -5.06
N MET A 168 -2.02 13.95 -4.87
CA MET A 168 -3.11 12.97 -4.83
C MET A 168 -4.09 13.25 -3.68
N LEU A 169 -3.60 13.56 -2.48
CA LEU A 169 -4.42 13.89 -1.33
C LEU A 169 -5.30 15.11 -1.60
N LEU A 170 -4.73 16.19 -2.14
CA LEU A 170 -5.48 17.40 -2.48
C LEU A 170 -6.59 17.13 -3.51
N SER A 171 -6.31 16.29 -4.52
CA SER A 171 -7.32 15.87 -5.49
C SER A 171 -8.50 15.14 -4.83
N PHE A 172 -8.22 14.20 -3.92
CA PHE A 172 -9.27 13.46 -3.23
C PHE A 172 -10.05 14.31 -2.22
N LEU A 173 -9.43 15.30 -1.59
CA LEU A 173 -10.15 16.29 -0.79
C LEU A 173 -11.11 17.11 -1.67
N GLY A 174 -10.67 17.52 -2.87
CA GLY A 174 -11.55 18.18 -3.84
C GLY A 174 -12.74 17.30 -4.26
N ILE A 175 -12.51 16.02 -4.51
CA ILE A 175 -13.57 15.03 -4.82
C ILE A 175 -14.53 14.88 -3.64
N TYR A 176 -14.00 14.82 -2.41
CA TYR A 176 -14.78 14.68 -1.20
C TYR A 176 -15.72 15.87 -0.98
N PHE A 177 -15.24 17.11 -1.14
CA PHE A 177 -16.10 18.28 -0.99
C PHE A 177 -17.24 18.36 -2.02
N ALA A 178 -17.09 17.69 -3.17
CA ALA A 178 -18.14 17.61 -4.18
C ALA A 178 -19.12 16.43 -3.96
N ASN A 179 -18.65 15.30 -3.42
CA ASN A 179 -19.41 14.04 -3.40
C ASN A 179 -19.78 13.55 -1.99
N GLY A 180 -19.15 14.08 -0.94
CA GLY A 180 -19.43 13.74 0.46
C GLY A 180 -19.02 12.34 0.89
N THR A 181 -18.22 11.62 0.11
CA THR A 181 -17.80 10.24 0.41
C THR A 181 -16.36 9.94 0.00
N PHE A 182 -15.76 8.98 0.71
CA PHE A 182 -14.43 8.42 0.42
C PHE A 182 -14.49 6.96 -0.05
N ASP A 183 -15.69 6.37 -0.14
CA ASP A 183 -15.90 4.98 -0.56
C ASP A 183 -15.60 4.82 -2.06
N PHE A 184 -14.71 3.89 -2.40
CA PHE A 184 -14.29 3.68 -3.79
C PHE A 184 -15.43 3.24 -4.71
N ALA A 185 -16.33 2.37 -4.23
CA ALA A 185 -17.45 1.89 -5.04
C ALA A 185 -18.46 3.02 -5.29
N ALA A 186 -18.74 3.84 -4.29
CA ALA A 186 -19.60 5.01 -4.43
C ALA A 186 -19.00 6.03 -5.43
N LEU A 187 -17.72 6.38 -5.27
CA LEU A 187 -17.04 7.32 -6.14
C LEU A 187 -16.91 6.79 -7.58
N ALA A 188 -16.64 5.49 -7.77
CA ALA A 188 -16.61 4.86 -9.09
C ALA A 188 -17.98 4.88 -9.79
N SER A 189 -19.08 4.77 -9.04
CA SER A 189 -20.43 4.90 -9.58
C SER A 189 -20.69 6.31 -10.12
N VAL A 190 -20.31 7.34 -9.35
CA VAL A 190 -20.44 8.75 -9.78
C VAL A 190 -19.48 9.07 -10.93
N GLY A 191 -18.28 8.51 -10.92
CA GLY A 191 -17.25 8.71 -11.95
C GLY A 191 -17.73 8.41 -13.37
N LYS A 192 -18.67 7.47 -13.55
CA LYS A 192 -19.29 7.15 -14.86
C LYS A 192 -20.02 8.33 -15.48
N ASN A 193 -20.63 9.19 -14.66
CA ASN A 193 -21.42 10.34 -15.11
C ASN A 193 -20.63 11.66 -15.03
N GLY A 194 -19.37 11.61 -14.58
CA GLY A 194 -18.52 12.77 -14.33
C GLY A 194 -18.39 13.07 -12.84
N LEU A 195 -17.24 12.71 -12.27
CA LEU A 195 -16.94 12.87 -10.84
C LEU A 195 -16.91 14.32 -10.36
N LEU A 196 -16.50 15.22 -11.26
CA LEU A 196 -16.35 16.66 -11.07
C LEU A 196 -16.68 17.35 -12.39
N THR A 197 -16.86 18.68 -12.36
CA THR A 197 -17.15 19.49 -13.55
C THR A 197 -16.00 20.43 -13.94
N GLY A 198 -15.88 20.69 -15.24
CA GLY A 198 -14.96 21.70 -15.79
C GLY A 198 -13.47 21.41 -15.54
N LYS A 199 -12.71 22.47 -15.22
CA LYS A 199 -11.26 22.39 -15.00
C LYS A 199 -10.87 21.59 -13.76
N MET A 200 -11.76 21.52 -12.76
CA MET A 200 -11.48 20.79 -11.51
C MET A 200 -11.31 19.28 -11.75
N THR A 201 -12.03 18.71 -12.72
CA THR A 201 -11.89 17.30 -13.09
C THR A 201 -10.50 16.98 -13.60
N TRP A 202 -9.94 17.85 -14.45
CA TRP A 202 -8.59 17.68 -14.99
C TRP A 202 -7.50 17.91 -13.94
N LEU A 203 -7.70 18.85 -13.02
CA LEU A 203 -6.79 19.05 -11.89
C LEU A 203 -6.79 17.84 -10.94
N ALA A 204 -7.98 17.32 -10.60
CA ALA A 204 -8.10 16.14 -9.76
C ALA A 204 -7.46 14.91 -10.42
N PHE A 205 -7.76 14.69 -11.70
CA PHE A 205 -7.14 13.66 -12.52
C PHE A 205 -5.62 13.78 -12.53
N ALA A 206 -5.08 14.97 -12.84
CA ALA A 206 -3.64 15.21 -12.90
C ALA A 206 -2.95 14.97 -11.55
N GLY A 207 -3.54 15.41 -10.43
CA GLY A 207 -2.96 15.20 -9.10
C GLY A 207 -2.93 13.71 -8.70
N ILE A 208 -3.99 12.95 -8.97
CA ILE A 208 -4.03 11.50 -8.72
C ILE A 208 -3.07 10.77 -9.68
N PHE A 209 -3.08 11.14 -10.96
CA PHE A 209 -2.17 10.58 -11.96
C PHE A 209 -0.72 10.80 -11.56
N VAL A 210 -0.31 12.01 -11.20
CA VAL A 210 1.08 12.31 -10.79
C VAL A 210 1.46 11.54 -9.54
N GLY A 211 0.61 11.51 -8.52
CA GLY A 211 0.88 10.74 -7.30
C GLY A 211 1.13 9.26 -7.58
N LEU A 212 0.30 8.65 -8.41
CA LEU A 212 0.46 7.26 -8.82
C LEU A 212 1.64 7.06 -9.78
N ALA A 213 1.84 7.96 -10.74
CA ALA A 213 2.90 7.89 -11.75
C ALA A 213 4.31 7.96 -11.12
N VAL A 214 4.48 8.77 -10.07
CA VAL A 214 5.74 8.81 -9.32
C VAL A 214 6.00 7.48 -8.62
N LYS A 215 4.97 6.84 -8.04
CA LYS A 215 5.10 5.54 -7.35
C LYS A 215 5.24 4.36 -8.32
N VAL A 216 4.71 4.45 -9.55
CA VAL A 216 4.84 3.47 -10.66
C VAL A 216 6.11 3.66 -11.51
N PRO A 217 7.06 4.45 -11.03
CA PRO A 217 8.04 5.18 -11.86
C PRO A 217 7.73 5.30 -13.38
N LEU A 218 6.70 6.05 -13.77
CA LEU A 218 6.48 6.39 -15.19
C LEU A 218 7.48 7.45 -15.67
N PHE A 219 7.74 7.54 -16.98
CA PHE A 219 8.46 8.68 -17.55
C PHE A 219 7.63 9.97 -17.36
N PRO A 220 8.21 11.10 -16.89
CA PRO A 220 9.61 11.35 -16.51
C PRO A 220 9.91 11.20 -15.00
N PHE A 221 8.98 10.68 -14.20
CA PHE A 221 9.03 10.62 -12.73
C PHE A 221 9.85 9.47 -12.13
N HIS A 222 10.57 8.68 -12.95
CA HIS A 222 11.22 7.43 -12.53
C HIS A 222 12.62 7.60 -11.94
N THR A 223 13.20 8.80 -11.92
CA THR A 223 14.64 8.99 -11.65
C THR A 223 15.05 8.67 -10.22
N TRP A 224 14.12 8.57 -9.26
CA TRP A 224 14.41 8.09 -7.91
C TRP A 224 14.65 6.56 -7.85
N LEU A 225 14.11 5.82 -8.82
CA LEU A 225 14.08 4.35 -8.82
C LEU A 225 15.48 3.72 -8.87
N PRO A 226 16.39 4.12 -9.79
CA PRO A 226 17.70 3.48 -9.88
C PRO A 226 18.51 3.66 -8.59
N ASP A 227 18.54 4.88 -8.05
CA ASP A 227 19.25 5.20 -6.82
C ASP A 227 18.69 4.39 -5.63
N ALA A 228 17.36 4.31 -5.50
CA ALA A 228 16.72 3.58 -4.41
C ALA A 228 17.01 2.07 -4.47
N TYR A 229 16.93 1.46 -5.66
CA TYR A 229 17.11 0.01 -5.83
C TYR A 229 18.57 -0.42 -5.74
N GLN A 230 19.49 0.40 -6.26
CA GLN A 230 20.91 0.13 -6.20
C GLN A 230 21.44 0.19 -4.77
N THR A 231 20.96 1.15 -3.98
CA THR A 231 21.46 1.36 -2.61
C THR A 231 20.74 0.52 -1.56
N ALA A 232 19.51 0.09 -1.82
CA ALA A 232 18.73 -0.71 -0.87
C ALA A 232 19.38 -2.10 -0.61
N PRO A 233 19.29 -2.62 0.63
CA PRO A 233 19.64 -4.01 0.92
C PRO A 233 18.89 -4.99 0.02
N THR A 234 19.46 -6.18 -0.25
CA THR A 234 18.86 -7.18 -1.14
C THR A 234 17.40 -7.48 -0.79
N GLY A 235 17.11 -7.76 0.48
CA GLY A 235 15.73 -8.03 0.94
C GLY A 235 14.79 -6.83 0.80
N VAL A 236 15.30 -5.60 0.95
CA VAL A 236 14.52 -4.37 0.76
C VAL A 236 14.20 -4.20 -0.73
N SER A 237 15.19 -4.35 -1.61
CA SER A 237 14.99 -4.30 -3.06
C SER A 237 13.98 -5.34 -3.54
N MET A 238 13.96 -6.55 -2.98
CA MET A 238 12.93 -7.55 -3.26
C MET A 238 11.51 -7.06 -2.95
N VAL A 239 11.29 -6.42 -1.79
CA VAL A 239 9.97 -5.90 -1.41
C VAL A 239 9.60 -4.65 -2.22
N LEU A 240 10.55 -3.73 -2.43
CA LEU A 240 10.32 -2.52 -3.22
C LEU A 240 9.93 -2.86 -4.67
N THR A 241 10.72 -3.71 -5.31
CA THR A 241 10.49 -4.15 -6.70
C THR A 241 9.29 -5.09 -6.79
N GLY A 242 9.18 -6.06 -5.89
CA GLY A 242 8.20 -7.14 -5.95
C GLY A 242 6.79 -6.67 -5.60
N VAL A 243 6.64 -5.78 -4.62
CA VAL A 243 5.33 -5.47 -4.03
C VAL A 243 5.06 -3.96 -3.94
N LEU A 244 5.98 -3.15 -3.42
CA LEU A 244 5.73 -1.70 -3.23
C LEU A 244 5.40 -1.01 -4.57
N SER A 245 6.12 -1.33 -5.65
CA SER A 245 5.83 -0.80 -6.98
C SER A 245 4.44 -1.18 -7.51
N LYS A 246 3.88 -2.33 -7.07
CA LYS A 246 2.54 -2.79 -7.47
C LYS A 246 1.45 -1.98 -6.80
N MET A 247 1.72 -1.31 -5.67
CA MET A 247 0.75 -0.39 -5.05
C MET A 247 0.37 0.77 -5.96
N GLY A 248 1.34 1.31 -6.71
CA GLY A 248 1.05 2.38 -7.66
C GLY A 248 0.15 1.89 -8.80
N VAL A 249 0.46 0.73 -9.37
CA VAL A 249 -0.34 0.11 -10.44
C VAL A 249 -1.74 -0.26 -9.93
N TYR A 250 -1.82 -0.80 -8.71
CA TYR A 250 -3.09 -1.05 -8.02
C TYR A 250 -3.91 0.24 -7.91
N GLY A 251 -3.29 1.36 -7.52
CA GLY A 251 -3.96 2.66 -7.49
C GLY A 251 -4.45 3.13 -8.86
N PHE A 252 -3.69 2.91 -9.94
CA PHE A 252 -4.17 3.21 -11.30
C PHE A 252 -5.43 2.42 -11.65
N VAL A 253 -5.42 1.12 -11.37
CA VAL A 253 -6.52 0.23 -11.73
C VAL A 253 -7.75 0.43 -10.83
N ARG A 254 -7.52 0.62 -9.52
CA ARG A 254 -8.58 0.72 -8.50
C ARG A 254 -9.17 2.11 -8.39
N LEU A 255 -8.37 3.16 -8.63
CA LEU A 255 -8.77 4.55 -8.41
C LEU A 255 -8.83 5.31 -9.71
N LEU A 256 -7.73 5.42 -10.46
CA LEU A 256 -7.70 6.34 -11.59
C LEU A 256 -8.69 5.91 -12.70
N LEU A 257 -8.70 4.62 -13.08
CA LEU A 257 -9.59 4.10 -14.12
C LEU A 257 -11.09 4.28 -13.78
N PRO A 258 -11.58 3.89 -12.60
CA PRO A 258 -13.01 4.00 -12.31
C PRO A 258 -13.48 5.42 -12.01
N LEU A 259 -12.60 6.28 -11.48
CA LEU A 259 -12.93 7.67 -11.14
C LEU A 259 -12.94 8.60 -12.35
N PHE A 260 -12.07 8.36 -13.33
CA PHE A 260 -11.88 9.23 -14.49
C PHE A 260 -11.94 8.49 -15.83
N PRO A 261 -13.02 7.72 -16.11
CA PRO A 261 -13.11 6.94 -17.35
C PRO A 261 -13.07 7.80 -18.61
N ASN A 262 -13.54 9.05 -18.54
CA ASN A 262 -13.59 9.96 -19.69
C ASN A 262 -12.26 10.66 -19.96
N GLN A 263 -11.44 10.93 -18.93
CA GLN A 263 -10.13 11.57 -19.09
C GLN A 263 -9.06 10.58 -19.58
N ILE A 264 -9.32 9.28 -19.42
CA ILE A 264 -8.42 8.20 -19.86
C ILE A 264 -8.74 7.72 -21.27
N LYS A 265 -9.99 7.88 -21.72
CA LYS A 265 -10.37 7.64 -23.11
C LYS A 265 -9.80 8.75 -23.97
N PHE A 266 -8.82 8.41 -24.80
CA PHE A 266 -8.34 9.24 -25.90
C PHE A 266 -9.42 9.39 -26.97
#